data_AF-A0A2D4QVE0-F1
#
_entry.id   AF-A0A2D4QVE0-F1
#
_cell.length_a   1.000
_cell.length_b   1.000
_cell.length_c   1.000
_cell.angle_alpha   90.00
_cell.angle_beta   90.00
_cell.angle_gamma   90.00
#
_symmetry.space_group_name_H-M   'P 1'
#
loop_
_entity.id
_entity.type
_entity.pdbx_description
1 polymer ?
#
loop_
_entity_poly.entity_id
_entity_poly.type
_entity_poly.pdbx_seq_one_letter_code
_entity_poly.pdbx_strand_id
1 'polypeptide(L)'
;MKQENFPMAHRVLKKILTEDQDTRVLTLMAVTEKGKGGDDETIRNLLNLAITAKRGPQWICETCNTANTDWEPICANCSAMDSLEWKVPPQETTNFTVSDDLLPFLAGEIKMDVPANKADSEKPTKKQNKKIK
;
A
#
# COMPACT_ATOMS: atom_id res chain seq x y z
N MET A 1 0.90 26.23 7.86
CA MET A 1 1.94 25.56 8.68
C MET A 1 1.46 24.15 8.99
N LYS A 2 2.21 23.11 8.61
CA LYS A 2 1.88 21.73 9.02
C LYS A 2 2.39 21.51 10.45
N GLN A 3 1.49 21.27 11.39
CA GLN A 3 1.85 20.83 12.73
C GLN A 3 1.83 19.30 12.75
N GLU A 4 2.98 18.68 12.47
CA GLU A 4 3.15 17.24 12.60
C GLU A 4 3.50 16.93 14.06
N ASN A 5 2.59 16.26 14.78
CA ASN A 5 2.79 15.85 16.18
C ASN A 5 2.95 14.32 16.27
N PHE A 6 4.14 13.84 15.93
CA PHE A 6 4.45 12.41 15.96
C PHE A 6 4.39 11.77 17.36
N PRO A 7 4.79 12.44 18.46
CA PRO A 7 4.62 11.87 19.80
C PRO A 7 3.17 11.55 20.14
N MET A 8 2.23 12.44 19.78
CA MET A 8 0.80 12.21 20.00
C MET A 8 0.26 11.12 19.06
N ALA A 9 0.63 11.16 17.77
CA ALA A 9 0.26 10.12 16.82
C ALA A 9 0.70 8.72 17.28
N HIS A 10 1.93 8.59 17.79
CA HIS A 10 2.45 7.31 18.28
C HIS A 10 1.63 6.78 19.46
N ARG A 11 1.25 7.64 20.41
CA ARG A 11 0.40 7.24 21.56
C ARG A 11 -0.97 6.75 21.11
N VAL A 12 -1.62 7.45 20.17
CA VAL A 12 -2.94 7.07 19.64
C VAL A 12 -2.84 5.75 18.87
N LEU A 13 -1.90 5.65 17.93
CA LEU A 13 -1.72 4.45 17.12
C LEU A 13 -1.35 3.23 17.97
N LYS A 14 -0.55 3.40 19.03
CA LYS A 14 -0.20 2.31 19.95
C LYS A 14 -1.42 1.74 20.65
N LYS A 15 -2.42 2.56 20.98
CA LYS A 15 -3.70 2.09 21.54
C LYS A 15 -4.51 1.30 20.52
N ILE A 16 -4.56 1.76 19.27
CA ILE A 16 -5.31 1.06 18.20
C ILE A 16 -4.65 -0.28 17.88
N LEU A 17 -3.31 -0.34 17.83
CA LEU A 17 -2.55 -1.58 17.59
C LEU A 17 -2.88 -2.70 18.58
N THR A 18 -3.18 -2.36 19.84
CA THR A 18 -3.55 -3.36 20.86
C THR A 18 -4.99 -3.84 20.76
N GLU A 19 -5.88 -3.06 20.14
CA GLU A 19 -7.31 -3.36 20.07
C GLU A 19 -7.69 -3.99 18.72
N ASP A 20 -7.32 -3.34 17.62
CA ASP A 20 -7.70 -3.76 16.27
C ASP A 20 -6.69 -3.24 15.22
N GLN A 21 -5.60 -3.99 15.03
CA GLN A 21 -4.59 -3.61 14.03
C GLN A 21 -5.01 -3.97 12.61
N ASP A 22 -4.89 -3.03 11.69
CA ASP A 22 -5.04 -3.23 10.26
C ASP A 22 -3.82 -2.70 9.48
N THR A 23 -3.78 -2.96 8.17
CA THR A 23 -2.71 -2.48 7.28
C THR A 23 -2.48 -0.96 7.38
N ARG A 24 -3.55 -0.15 7.53
CA ARG A 24 -3.46 1.30 7.58
C ARG A 24 -2.83 1.77 8.89
N VAL A 25 -3.24 1.20 10.02
CA VAL A 25 -2.69 1.51 11.34
C VAL A 25 -1.19 1.20 11.39
N LEU A 26 -0.76 0.04 10.89
CA LEU A 26 0.66 -0.33 10.83
C LEU A 26 1.46 0.58 9.91
N THR A 27 0.92 0.94 8.75
CA THR A 27 1.56 1.89 7.82
C THR A 27 1.68 3.27 8.46
N LEU A 28 0.65 3.76 9.14
CA LEU A 28 0.70 5.04 9.86
C LEU A 28 1.68 5.00 11.04
N MET A 29 1.81 3.87 11.72
CA MET A 29 2.82 3.69 12.76
C MET A 29 4.24 3.76 12.16
N ALA A 30 4.47 3.14 11.00
CA ALA A 30 5.74 3.22 10.28
C ALA A 30 6.09 4.67 9.87
N VAL A 31 5.11 5.42 9.33
CA VAL A 31 5.28 6.85 9.01
C VAL A 31 5.57 7.67 10.27
N THR A 32 4.89 7.36 11.37
CA THR A 32 5.10 8.04 12.66
C THR A 32 6.50 7.79 13.20
N GLU A 33 6.99 6.55 13.11
CA GLU A 33 8.33 6.18 13.56
C GLU A 33 9.40 6.85 12.70
N LYS A 34 9.20 6.91 11.38
CA LYS A 34 10.04 7.69 10.47
C LYS A 34 10.06 9.17 10.82
N GLY A 35 8.91 9.78 11.09
CA GLY A 35 8.80 11.19 11.48
C GLY A 35 9.48 11.53 12.81
N LYS A 36 9.63 10.54 13.70
CA LYS A 36 10.39 10.66 14.95
C LYS A 36 11.90 10.47 14.79
N GLY A 37 12.37 10.07 13.61
CA GLY A 37 13.77 9.67 13.39
C GLY A 37 14.11 8.30 13.97
N GLY A 38 13.14 7.38 14.01
CA GLY A 38 13.37 5.99 14.42
C GLY A 38 14.20 5.20 13.41
N ASP A 39 14.61 4.00 13.82
CA ASP A 39 15.51 3.15 13.05
C ASP A 39 14.84 2.50 11.82
N ASP A 40 15.61 2.36 10.74
CA ASP A 40 15.17 1.80 9.46
C ASP A 40 14.69 0.34 9.57
N GLU A 41 15.30 -0.47 10.45
CA GLU A 41 14.88 -1.85 10.71
C GLU A 41 13.48 -1.87 11.32
N THR A 42 13.21 -0.98 12.28
CA THR A 42 11.89 -0.86 12.93
C THR A 42 10.82 -0.46 11.91
N ILE A 43 11.13 0.51 11.05
CA ILE A 43 10.21 0.97 10.00
C ILE A 43 9.90 -0.17 9.02
N ARG A 44 10.92 -0.92 8.57
CA ARG A 44 10.75 -2.07 7.68
C ARG A 44 9.93 -3.17 8.33
N ASN A 45 10.18 -3.47 9.60
CA ASN A 45 9.41 -4.47 10.34
C ASN A 45 7.92 -4.10 10.40
N LEU A 46 7.60 -2.83 10.68
CA LEU A 46 6.20 -2.36 10.65
C LEU A 46 5.55 -2.49 9.28
N LEU A 47 6.29 -2.18 8.20
CA LEU A 47 5.78 -2.32 6.84
C LEU A 47 5.59 -3.79 6.43
N ASN A 48 6.49 -4.69 6.85
CA ASN A 48 6.34 -6.12 6.62
C ASN A 48 5.09 -6.68 7.32
N LEU A 49 4.85 -6.26 8.56
CA LEU A 49 3.61 -6.61 9.27
C LEU A 49 2.37 -6.04 8.57
N ALA A 50 2.45 -4.84 7.98
CA ALA A 50 1.32 -4.23 7.29
C ALA A 50 0.85 -5.05 6.06
N ILE A 51 1.76 -5.73 5.37
CA ILE A 51 1.46 -6.55 4.17
C ILE A 51 0.56 -7.73 4.52
N THR A 52 0.77 -8.37 5.67
CA THR A 52 0.02 -9.56 6.10
C THR A 52 -1.15 -9.23 7.03
N ALA A 53 -1.25 -7.99 7.50
CA ALA A 53 -2.35 -7.53 8.33
C ALA A 53 -3.69 -7.56 7.57
N LYS A 54 -4.79 -7.67 8.33
CA LYS A 54 -6.14 -7.55 7.76
C LYS A 54 -6.31 -6.18 7.09
N ARG A 55 -7.17 -6.13 6.08
CA ARG A 55 -7.59 -4.87 5.48
C ARG A 55 -8.44 -4.07 6.48
N GLY A 56 -8.36 -2.75 6.37
CA GLY A 56 -9.24 -1.85 7.12
C GLY A 56 -10.69 -1.93 6.63
N PRO A 57 -11.64 -1.44 7.43
CA PRO A 57 -13.05 -1.38 7.03
C PRO A 57 -13.27 -0.52 5.78
N GLN A 58 -14.31 -0.87 5.02
CA GLN A 58 -14.78 -0.18 3.83
C GLN A 58 -16.31 -0.06 3.88
N TRP A 59 -16.88 0.80 3.04
CA TRP A 59 -18.33 0.88 2.88
C TRP A 59 -18.82 -0.30 2.05
N ILE A 60 -19.57 -1.22 2.65
CA ILE A 60 -20.09 -2.41 1.98
C ILE A 60 -21.61 -2.32 1.96
N CYS A 61 -22.19 -2.45 0.77
CA CYS A 61 -23.64 -2.51 0.64
C CYS A 61 -24.18 -3.82 1.22
N GLU A 62 -25.10 -3.74 2.18
CA GLU A 62 -25.74 -4.92 2.78
C GLU A 62 -26.61 -5.71 1.79
N THR A 63 -27.13 -5.04 0.75
CA THR A 63 -27.99 -5.66 -0.26
C THR A 63 -27.22 -6.47 -1.29
N CYS A 64 -26.12 -5.91 -1.83
CA CYS A 64 -25.39 -6.52 -2.94
C CYS A 64 -23.92 -6.84 -2.65
N ASN A 65 -23.44 -6.63 -1.42
CA ASN A 65 -22.06 -6.87 -0.96
C ASN A 65 -20.96 -6.13 -1.75
N THR A 66 -21.31 -5.13 -2.56
CA THR A 66 -20.31 -4.32 -3.28
C THR A 66 -19.62 -3.36 -2.32
N ALA A 67 -18.28 -3.33 -2.36
CA ALA A 67 -17.47 -2.36 -1.66
C ALA A 67 -17.46 -1.02 -2.41
N ASN A 68 -17.58 0.08 -1.66
CA ASN A 68 -17.60 1.45 -2.15
C ASN A 68 -16.45 2.23 -1.49
N THR A 69 -15.83 3.12 -2.26
CA THR A 69 -14.71 3.95 -1.77
C THR A 69 -15.18 5.00 -0.77
N ASP A 70 -16.29 5.66 -1.08
CA ASP A 70 -16.87 6.75 -0.31
C ASP A 70 -18.27 6.37 0.17
N TRP A 71 -18.73 7.04 1.24
CA TRP A 71 -20.09 6.87 1.72
C TRP A 71 -21.05 7.66 0.83
N GLU A 72 -22.11 6.99 0.38
CA GLU A 72 -23.22 7.58 -0.34
C GLU A 72 -24.55 7.08 0.22
N PRO A 73 -25.62 7.90 0.20
CA PRO A 73 -26.94 7.47 0.69
C PRO A 73 -27.58 6.39 -0.18
N ILE A 74 -27.08 6.17 -1.41
CA ILE A 74 -27.58 5.19 -2.37
C ILE A 74 -26.38 4.39 -2.88
N CYS A 75 -26.49 3.06 -2.90
CA CYS A 75 -25.43 2.22 -3.46
C CYS A 75 -25.27 2.46 -4.96
N ALA A 76 -24.06 2.83 -5.40
CA ALA A 76 -23.73 3.06 -6.81
C ALA A 76 -23.91 1.82 -7.72
N ASN A 77 -23.93 0.61 -7.14
CA ASN A 77 -24.11 -0.64 -7.90
C ASN A 77 -25.59 -1.07 -8.00
N CYS A 78 -26.32 -1.15 -6.89
CA CYS A 78 -27.69 -1.71 -6.87
C CYS A 78 -28.80 -0.69 -6.61
N SER A 79 -28.47 0.59 -6.41
CA SER A 79 -29.42 1.67 -6.09
C SER A 79 -30.22 1.47 -4.78
N ALA A 80 -29.79 0.56 -3.89
CA ALA A 80 -30.40 0.44 -2.56
C ALA A 80 -30.07 1.67 -1.70
N MET A 81 -31.09 2.26 -1.11
CA MET A 81 -30.97 3.42 -0.20
C MET A 81 -30.57 2.96 1.20
N ASP A 82 -29.73 3.76 1.88
CA ASP A 82 -29.31 3.56 3.28
C ASP A 82 -28.80 2.14 3.58
N SER A 83 -28.02 1.58 2.64
CA SER A 83 -27.56 0.20 2.69
C SER A 83 -26.05 0.06 2.89
N LEU A 84 -25.29 1.16 2.98
CA LEU A 84 -23.84 1.11 3.13
C LEU A 84 -23.44 1.03 4.60
N GLU A 85 -22.79 -0.08 4.97
CA GLU A 85 -22.27 -0.33 6.31
C GLU A 85 -20.73 -0.23 6.33
N TRP A 86 -20.16 0.37 7.38
CA TRP A 86 -18.70 0.44 7.57
C TRP A 86 -18.19 -0.83 8.26
N LYS A 87 -17.69 -1.79 7.48
CA LYS A 87 -17.20 -3.07 8.02
C LYS A 87 -15.99 -3.62 7.27
N VAL A 88 -15.31 -4.56 7.90
CA VAL A 88 -14.16 -5.25 7.28
C VAL A 88 -14.71 -6.18 6.19
N PRO A 89 -14.26 -6.03 4.92
CA PRO A 89 -14.68 -6.94 3.87
C PRO A 89 -14.20 -8.37 4.19
N PRO A 90 -14.98 -9.40 3.83
CA PRO A 90 -14.51 -10.78 3.91
C PRO A 90 -13.16 -10.90 3.22
N GLN A 91 -12.21 -11.60 3.84
CA GLN A 91 -10.94 -11.87 3.17
C GLN A 91 -11.24 -12.72 1.94
N GLU A 92 -11.04 -12.13 0.75
CA GLU A 92 -10.96 -12.93 -0.45
C GLU A 92 -9.80 -13.91 -0.24
N THR A 93 -10.08 -15.20 -0.30
CA THR A 93 -9.03 -16.21 -0.41
C THR A 93 -8.33 -15.93 -1.72
N THR A 94 -7.23 -15.18 -1.68
CA THR A 94 -6.39 -14.97 -2.85
C THR A 94 -5.80 -16.33 -3.19
N ASN A 95 -6.47 -17.06 -4.09
CA ASN A 95 -5.91 -18.23 -4.73
C ASN A 95 -4.86 -17.71 -5.70
N PHE A 96 -3.67 -17.40 -5.20
CA PHE A 96 -2.53 -17.18 -6.06
C PHE A 96 -2.18 -18.52 -6.69
N THR A 97 -2.59 -18.71 -7.94
CA THR A 97 -2.00 -19.73 -8.81
C THR A 97 -0.65 -19.21 -9.25
N VAL A 98 0.40 -19.70 -8.62
CA VAL A 98 1.76 -19.54 -9.15
C VAL A 98 1.82 -20.35 -10.44
N SER A 99 2.25 -19.74 -11.55
CA SER A 99 2.48 -20.50 -12.79
C SER A 99 3.66 -21.46 -12.58
N ASP A 100 3.59 -22.66 -13.13
CA ASP A 100 4.66 -23.67 -13.01
C ASP A 100 6.03 -23.12 -13.45
N ASP A 101 6.06 -22.21 -14.42
CA ASP A 101 7.27 -21.52 -14.91
C ASP A 101 8.02 -20.71 -13.83
N LEU A 102 7.34 -20.34 -12.73
CA LEU A 102 7.92 -19.56 -11.62
C LEU A 102 8.32 -20.42 -10.42
N LEU A 103 7.97 -21.71 -10.40
CA LEU A 103 8.33 -22.62 -9.30
C LEU A 103 9.85 -22.78 -9.13
N PRO A 104 10.67 -22.90 -10.19
CA PRO A 104 12.12 -23.01 -10.03
C PRO A 104 12.75 -21.76 -9.36
N PHE A 105 12.14 -20.58 -9.55
CA PHE A 105 12.57 -19.35 -8.88
C PHE A 105 12.22 -19.37 -7.39
N LEU A 106 10.98 -19.76 -7.05
CA LEU A 106 10.53 -19.84 -5.65
C LEU A 106 11.23 -20.95 -4.86
N ALA A 107 11.61 -22.05 -5.52
CA ALA A 107 12.41 -23.13 -4.97
C ALA A 107 13.90 -22.75 -4.80
N GLY A 108 14.31 -21.56 -5.26
CA GLY A 108 15.70 -21.09 -5.18
C GLY A 108 16.66 -21.81 -6.13
N GLU A 109 16.15 -22.50 -7.15
CA GLU A 109 16.93 -23.28 -8.11
C GLU A 109 17.52 -22.43 -9.23
N ILE A 110 16.99 -21.21 -9.45
CA ILE A 110 17.48 -20.27 -10.46
C ILE A 110 18.05 -19.01 -9.80
N LYS A 111 19.35 -18.78 -9.95
CA LYS A 111 19.95 -17.46 -9.75
C LYS A 111 19.68 -16.62 -10.99
N MET A 112 18.93 -15.53 -10.86
CA MET A 112 18.83 -14.55 -11.94
C MET A 112 20.17 -13.84 -12.08
N ASP A 113 20.84 -14.07 -13.21
CA ASP A 113 21.93 -13.22 -13.65
C ASP A 113 21.28 -11.90 -14.10
N VAL A 114 21.16 -10.93 -13.19
CA VAL A 114 20.72 -9.58 -13.57
C VAL A 114 21.81 -9.01 -14.48
N PRO A 115 21.57 -8.81 -15.78
CA PRO A 115 22.55 -8.15 -16.62
C PRO A 115 22.69 -6.73 -16.09
N ALA A 116 23.91 -6.36 -15.67
CA ALA A 116 24.24 -5.00 -15.29
C ALA A 116 23.90 -4.09 -16.47
N ASN A 117 22.86 -3.28 -16.33
CA ASN A 117 22.57 -2.18 -17.24
C ASN A 117 23.80 -1.28 -17.26
N LYS A 118 24.65 -1.41 -18.29
CA LYS A 118 25.58 -0.36 -18.66
C LYS A 118 24.71 0.79 -19.14
N ALA A 119 24.59 1.81 -18.30
CA ALA A 119 24.02 3.08 -18.66
C ALA A 119 24.88 3.65 -19.80
N ASP A 120 24.43 3.48 -21.04
CA ASP A 120 24.93 4.26 -22.16
C ASP A 120 24.54 5.72 -21.90
N SER A 121 25.52 6.48 -21.45
CA SER A 121 25.44 7.92 -21.32
C SER A 121 25.28 8.54 -22.71
N GLU A 122 24.05 8.79 -23.12
CA GLU A 122 23.77 9.63 -24.28
C GLU A 122 24.12 11.08 -23.91
N LYS A 123 25.33 11.51 -24.33
CA LYS A 123 25.81 12.89 -24.20
C LYS A 123 24.82 13.83 -24.92
N PRO A 124 24.36 14.92 -24.30
CA PRO A 124 23.44 15.84 -24.96
C PRO A 124 24.17 16.56 -26.11
N THR A 125 23.71 16.28 -27.34
CA THR A 125 24.17 16.92 -28.57
C THR A 125 23.71 18.37 -28.60
N LYS A 126 24.67 19.30 -28.64
CA LYS A 126 24.43 20.74 -28.83
C LYS A 126 23.81 20.97 -30.22
N LYS A 127 22.53 21.35 -30.26
CA LYS A 127 21.89 21.89 -31.47
C LYS A 127 22.60 23.19 -31.86
N GLN A 128 23.34 23.15 -32.96
CA GLN A 128 23.88 24.34 -33.61
C GLN A 128 22.71 25.10 -34.28
N ASN A 129 22.45 26.32 -33.80
CA ASN A 129 21.54 27.25 -34.45
C ASN A 129 22.11 27.68 -35.80
N LYS A 130 21.46 27.28 -36.88
CA LYS A 130 21.74 27.76 -38.24
C LYS A 130 21.17 29.16 -38.39
N LYS A 131 22.06 30.16 -38.49
CA LYS A 131 21.72 31.54 -38.89
C LYS A 131 21.00 31.50 -40.25
N ILE A 132 19.79 32.03 -40.28
CA ILE A 132 19.03 32.31 -41.50
C ILE A 132 19.68 33.54 -42.15
N LYS A 133 20.00 33.43 -43.44
CA LYS A 133 20.33 34.55 -44.33
C LYS A 133 19.04 35.14 -44.89
#